data_AF-A0A0L6Z5C6-F1
#
_entry.id   AF-A0A0L6Z5C6-F1
#
_cell.length_a   1.000
_cell.length_b   1.000
_cell.length_c   1.000
_cell.angle_alpha   90.00
_cell.angle_beta   90.00
_cell.angle_gamma   90.00
#
_symmetry.space_group_name_H-M   'P 1'
#
loop_
_entity.id
_entity.type
_entity.pdbx_description
1 polymer ?
#
loop_
_entity_poly.entity_id
_entity_poly.type
_entity_poly.pdbx_seq_one_letter_code
_entity_poly.pdbx_strand_id
1 'polypeptide(L)' 'MLMCQNLYLACESIGLGTCAIASYMQKEMDEFLKLDGNEEFVIYLAPVGKI' A
#
# COMPACT_ATOMS: atom_id res chain seq x y z
N MET A 1 -11.38 2.27 -2.92
CA MET A 1 -10.91 2.91 -4.18
C MET A 1 -10.46 4.36 -3.99
N LEU A 2 -11.05 5.15 -3.09
CA LEU A 2 -10.65 6.55 -2.84
C LEU A 2 -9.24 6.74 -2.22
N MET A 3 -8.79 5.80 -1.37
CA MET A 3 -7.51 5.93 -0.67
C MET A 3 -6.30 5.88 -1.61
N CYS A 4 -6.36 5.06 -2.67
CA CYS A 4 -5.32 5.00 -3.69
C CYS A 4 -5.11 6.38 -4.31
N GLN A 5 -6.19 7.04 -4.73
CA GLN A 5 -6.10 8.32 -5.44
C GLN A 5 -5.42 9.42 -4.60
N ASN A 6 -5.70 9.49 -3.30
CA ASN A 6 -5.04 10.44 -2.41
C ASN A 6 -3.53 10.19 -2.31
N LEU A 7 -3.11 8.92 -2.26
CA LEU A 7 -1.69 8.56 -2.24
C LEU A 7 -0.99 8.92 -3.57
N TYR A 8 -1.66 8.70 -4.70
CA TYR A 8 -1.16 9.11 -6.02
C TYR A 8 -0.97 10.64 -6.11
N LEU A 9 -1.97 11.41 -5.69
CA LEU A 9 -1.90 12.89 -5.67
C LEU A 9 -0.80 13.38 -4.72
N ALA A 10 -0.66 12.77 -3.55
CA ALA A 10 0.38 13.12 -2.60
C ALA A 10 1.78 12.85 -3.19
N CYS A 11 2.00 11.70 -3.81
CA CYS A 11 3.28 11.36 -4.45
C CYS A 11 3.61 12.32 -5.60
N GLU A 12 2.64 12.60 -6.47
CA GLU A 12 2.80 13.54 -7.58
C GLU A 12 3.19 14.95 -7.08
N SER A 13 2.59 15.41 -5.98
CA SER A 13 2.88 16.73 -5.40
C SER A 13 4.33 16.92 -4.93
N ILE A 14 5.04 15.83 -4.64
CA ILE A 14 6.43 15.83 -4.17
C ILE A 14 7.40 15.21 -5.18
N GLY A 15 6.98 15.02 -6.44
CA GLY A 15 7.83 14.46 -7.50
C GLY A 15 8.18 12.98 -7.33
N LEU A 16 7.33 12.23 -6.63
CA LEU A 16 7.45 10.78 -6.47
C LEU A 16 6.35 10.07 -7.28
N GLY A 17 6.59 8.79 -7.56
CA GLY A 17 5.63 7.88 -8.16
C GLY A 17 5.12 6.87 -7.13
N THR A 18 3.91 6.37 -7.35
CA THR A 18 3.35 5.23 -6.60
C THR A 18 2.53 4.35 -7.52
N CYS A 19 2.40 3.07 -7.17
CA CYS A 19 1.62 2.10 -7.93
C CYS A 19 0.77 1.23 -7.00
N ALA A 20 -0.54 1.15 -7.25
CA ALA A 20 -1.41 0.22 -6.53
C ALA A 20 -1.07 -1.24 -6.86
N ILE A 21 -0.79 -2.07 -5.86
CA ILE A 21 -0.60 -3.51 -6.03
C ILE A 21 -1.86 -4.23 -5.57
N ALA A 22 -2.56 -4.85 -6.52
CA ALA A 22 -3.79 -5.59 -6.26
C ALA A 22 -3.55 -7.02 -5.75
N SER A 23 -2.38 -7.60 -6.01
CA SER A 23 -2.06 -8.98 -5.62
C SER A 23 -0.74 -9.02 -4.86
N TYR A 24 -0.81 -9.53 -3.64
CA TYR A 24 0.30 -9.74 -2.74
C TYR A 24 -0.03 -10.92 -1.82
N MET A 25 0.99 -11.47 -1.16
CA MET A 25 0.82 -12.60 -0.26
C MET A 25 0.35 -12.09 1.10
N GLN A 26 -0.97 -12.05 1.30
CA GLN A 26 -1.63 -11.55 2.50
C GLN A 26 -0.96 -12.03 3.79
N LYS A 27 -0.84 -13.35 3.95
CA LYS A 27 -0.29 -13.98 5.15
C LYS A 27 1.15 -13.53 5.45
N GLU A 28 1.97 -13.44 4.41
CA GLU A 28 3.37 -13.01 4.55
C GLU A 28 3.46 -11.54 4.93
N MET A 29 2.58 -10.70 4.39
CA MET A 29 2.54 -9.27 4.69
C MET A 29 2.01 -8.99 6.09
N ASP A 30 0.97 -9.72 6.51
CA ASP A 30 0.43 -9.63 7.88
C ASP A 30 1.48 -10.10 8.89
N GLU A 31 2.18 -11.21 8.63
CA GLU A 31 3.28 -11.70 9.48
C GLU A 31 4.45 -10.71 9.54
N PHE A 32 4.84 -10.14 8.40
CA PHE A 32 5.91 -9.12 8.33
C PHE A 32 5.59 -7.88 9.17
N LEU A 33 4.33 -7.45 9.17
CA LEU A 33 3.84 -6.30 9.94
C LEU A 33 3.37 -6.67 11.36
N LYS A 34 3.47 -7.96 11.73
CA LYS A 34 3.04 -8.52 13.03
C LYS A 34 1.56 -8.28 13.33
N LEU A 35 0.71 -8.41 12.32
CA LEU A 35 -0.74 -8.29 12.40
C LEU A 35 -1.38 -9.66 12.69
N ASP A 36 -2.59 -9.67 13.24
CA ASP A 36 -3.29 -10.91 13.62
C ASP A 36 -4.06 -11.57 12.46
N GLY A 37 -4.25 -10.88 11.34
CA GLY A 37 -4.94 -11.39 10.16
C GLY A 37 -6.48 -11.45 10.28
N ASN A 38 -7.06 -11.01 11.39
CA ASN A 38 -8.49 -11.07 11.70
C ASN A 38 -9.09 -9.69 12.03
N GLU A 39 -8.58 -9.02 13.06
CA GLU A 39 -8.96 -7.64 13.42
C GLU A 39 -8.06 -6.64 12.70
N GLU A 40 -6.77 -6.97 12.56
CA GLU A 40 -5.79 -6.18 11.84
C GLU A 40 -5.17 -6.99 10.69
N PHE A 41 -5.27 -6.46 9.48
CA PHE A 41 -4.70 -7.10 8.28
C PHE A 41 -4.47 -6.07 7.17
N VAL A 42 -3.53 -6.37 6.28
CA VAL A 42 -3.25 -5.55 5.11
C VAL A 42 -4.42 -5.65 4.13
N ILE A 43 -4.92 -4.51 3.64
CA ILE A 43 -5.97 -4.47 2.61
C ILE A 43 -5.48 -3.86 1.30
N TYR A 44 -4.30 -3.25 1.33
CA TYR A 44 -3.76 -2.49 0.21
C TYR A 44 -2.25 -2.30 0.34
N LEU A 45 -1.54 -2.41 -0.79
CA LEU A 45 -0.12 -2.11 -0.90
C LEU A 45 0.13 -1.15 -2.05
N ALA A 46 0.98 -0.16 -1.79
CA ALA A 46 1.48 0.73 -2.82
C ALA A 46 2.90 1.19 -2.49
N PRO A 47 3.93 0.75 -3.25
CA PRO A 47 5.26 1.31 -3.10
C PRO A 47 5.28 2.78 -3.52
N VAL A 48 6.18 3.55 -2.91
CA VAL A 48 6.46 4.94 -3.26
C VAL A 48 7.94 5.05 -3.59
N GLY A 49 8.28 5.69 -4.71
CA GLY A 49 9.67 5.80 -5.18
C GLY A 49 9.89 7.02 -6.05
N LYS A 50 11.16 7.35 -6.28
CA LYS A 50 11.53 8.40 -7.24
C LYS A 50 11.23 7.90 -8.66
N ILE A 51 10.69 8.79 -9.50
CA ILE A 51 10.48 8.55 -10.93
C ILE A 51 11.80 8.68 -11.69
#